data_AF-A0A7T5JRV9-F1
#
_entry.id   AF-A0A7T5JRV9-F1
#
_cell.length_a   1.000
_cell.length_b   1.000
_cell.length_c   1.000
_cell.angle_alpha   90.00
_cell.angle_beta   90.00
_cell.angle_gamma   90.00
#
_symmetry.space_group_name_H-M   'P 1'
#
loop_
_entity.id
_entity.type
_entity.pdbx_description
1 polymer ?
#
loop_
_entity_poly.entity_id
_entity_poly.type
_entity_poly.pdbx_seq_one_letter_code
_entity_poly.pdbx_strand_id
1 'polypeptide(L)'
;MYAVHYDRLCGWIFLFFSIAGFSFGHVGEYMQLSLVEDTVFLILGVLLIVSARSRYRYAVAAAFSLGLLCTVWGLWGTISPASVPGSADPLENAVRVVLGAWGVYTSAQDIRAWRRLGRS
;
A
#
# COMPACT_ATOMS: atom_id res chain seq x y z
N MET A 1 0.65 -6.90 17.21
CA MET A 1 1.15 -7.26 15.87
C MET A 1 0.49 -6.33 14.88
N TYR A 2 1.05 -5.13 14.71
CA TYR A 2 0.39 -4.07 13.94
C TYR A 2 0.52 -4.29 12.43
N ALA A 3 1.58 -4.96 11.97
CA ALA A 3 1.81 -5.23 10.56
C ALA A 3 0.74 -6.13 9.93
N VAL A 4 0.24 -7.14 10.65
CA VAL A 4 -0.80 -8.05 10.12
C VAL A 4 -2.13 -7.33 9.91
N HIS A 5 -2.47 -6.39 10.81
CA HIS A 5 -3.69 -5.58 10.66
C HIS A 5 -3.54 -4.58 9.51
N TYR A 6 -2.37 -3.96 9.37
CA TYR A 6 -2.04 -3.10 8.23
C TYR A 6 -2.17 -3.87 6.91
N ASP A 7 -1.52 -5.04 6.81
CA ASP A 7 -1.57 -5.86 5.60
C ASP A 7 -3.00 -6.21 5.20
N ARG A 8 -3.83 -6.62 6.17
CA ARG A 8 -5.21 -6.97 5.90
C ARG A 8 -6.04 -5.76 5.45
N LEU A 9 -5.93 -4.62 6.12
CA LEU A 9 -6.69 -3.41 5.77
C LEU A 9 -6.25 -2.85 4.43
N CYS A 10 -4.95 -2.67 4.21
CA CYS A 10 -4.41 -2.20 2.94
C CYS A 10 -4.73 -3.16 1.80
N GLY A 11 -4.67 -4.47 2.03
CA GLY A 11 -5.04 -5.48 1.04
C GLY A 11 -6.49 -5.32 0.57
N TRP A 12 -7.42 -5.11 1.51
CA TRP A 12 -8.83 -4.83 1.17
C TRP A 12 -9.02 -3.50 0.47
N ILE A 13 -8.31 -2.44 0.88
CA ILE A 13 -8.37 -1.12 0.25
C ILE A 13 -7.91 -1.21 -1.21
N PHE A 14 -6.79 -1.87 -1.49
CA PHE A 14 -6.28 -2.03 -2.86
C PHE A 14 -7.18 -2.92 -3.72
N LEU A 15 -7.75 -4.00 -3.17
CA LEU A 15 -8.74 -4.80 -3.89
C LEU A 15 -9.99 -3.98 -4.21
N PHE A 16 -10.47 -3.17 -3.25
CA PHE A 16 -11.63 -2.31 -3.48
C PHE A 16 -11.35 -1.30 -4.60
N PHE A 17 -10.18 -0.65 -4.59
CA PHE A 17 -9.79 0.27 -5.66
C PHE A 17 -9.71 -0.43 -7.00
N SER A 18 -9.09 -1.62 -7.07
CA SER A 18 -9.00 -2.37 -8.32
C SER A 18 -10.37 -2.81 -8.85
N ILE A 19 -11.25 -3.32 -7.98
CA ILE A 19 -12.63 -3.69 -8.37
C ILE A 19 -13.40 -2.46 -8.85
N ALA A 20 -13.25 -1.32 -8.17
CA ALA A 20 -13.90 -0.08 -8.55
C ALA A 20 -13.37 0.46 -9.89
N GLY A 21 -12.05 0.44 -10.11
CA GLY A 21 -11.44 0.83 -11.38
C GLY A 21 -11.85 -0.07 -12.54
N PHE A 22 -11.86 -1.40 -12.35
CA PHE A 22 -12.37 -2.33 -13.38
C PHE A 22 -13.87 -2.15 -13.68
N SER A 23 -14.69 -1.81 -12.67
CA SER A 23 -16.14 -1.71 -12.84
C SER A 23 -16.60 -0.37 -13.40
N PHE A 24 -15.91 0.72 -13.05
CA PHE A 24 -16.35 2.08 -13.34
C PHE A 24 -15.35 2.91 -14.15
N GLY A 25 -14.09 2.48 -14.28
CA GLY A 25 -13.00 3.24 -14.92
C GLY A 25 -12.57 4.50 -14.15
N HIS A 26 -13.27 4.84 -13.08
CA HIS A 26 -13.04 5.99 -12.23
C HIS A 26 -13.66 5.78 -10.85
N VAL A 27 -13.07 6.37 -9.80
CA VAL A 27 -13.68 6.44 -8.47
C VAL A 27 -14.18 7.88 -8.26
N GLY A 28 -15.46 8.10 -8.58
CA GLY A 28 -16.05 9.45 -8.64
C GLY A 28 -15.40 10.34 -9.71
N GLU A 29 -15.35 11.65 -9.47
CA GLU A 29 -14.60 12.61 -10.33
C GLU A 29 -13.14 12.79 -9.91
N TYR A 30 -12.70 12.12 -8.84
CA TYR A 30 -11.46 12.45 -8.12
C TYR A 30 -10.29 11.49 -8.41
N MET A 31 -10.55 10.37 -9.08
CA MET A 31 -9.54 9.33 -9.31
C MET A 31 -9.82 8.65 -10.65
N GLN A 32 -8.96 8.91 -11.64
CA GLN A 32 -8.98 8.19 -12.91
C GLN A 32 -7.95 7.07 -12.86
N LEU A 33 -8.43 5.84 -12.66
CA LEU A 33 -7.54 4.68 -12.61
C LEU A 33 -7.28 4.16 -14.02
N SER A 34 -6.01 4.10 -14.40
CA SER A 34 -5.60 3.39 -15.60
C SER A 34 -5.67 1.88 -15.39
N LEU A 35 -5.96 1.12 -16.45
CA LEU A 35 -5.92 -0.36 -16.48
C LEU A 35 -4.60 -0.93 -15.91
N VAL A 36 -3.49 -0.20 -16.12
CA VAL A 36 -2.17 -0.57 -15.59
C VAL A 36 -2.14 -0.43 -14.06
N GLU A 37 -2.67 0.67 -13.52
CA GLU A 37 -2.71 0.92 -12.08
C GLU A 37 -3.67 -0.04 -11.38
N ASP A 38 -4.83 -0.34 -11.97
CA ASP A 38 -5.76 -1.32 -11.45
C ASP A 38 -5.14 -2.71 -11.31
N THR A 39 -4.35 -3.11 -12.30
CA THR A 39 -3.65 -4.41 -12.28
C THR A 39 -2.57 -4.41 -11.19
N VAL A 40 -1.84 -3.31 -11.02
CA VAL A 40 -0.85 -3.17 -9.95
C VAL A 40 -1.53 -3.23 -8.58
N PHE A 41 -2.61 -2.48 -8.36
CA PHE A 41 -3.36 -2.52 -7.11
C PHE A 41 -3.95 -3.90 -6.83
N LEU A 42 -4.41 -4.62 -7.85
CA LEU A 42 -4.87 -6.01 -7.69
C LEU A 42 -3.76 -6.92 -7.16
N ILE A 43 -2.59 -6.89 -7.82
CA ILE A 43 -1.44 -7.71 -7.44
C ILE A 43 -0.98 -7.37 -6.02
N LEU A 44 -0.86 -6.07 -5.70
CA LEU A 44 -0.47 -5.62 -4.36
C LEU A 44 -1.50 -6.01 -3.30
N GLY A 45 -2.80 -5.88 -3.60
CA GLY A 45 -3.88 -6.27 -2.70
C GLY A 45 -3.88 -7.76 -2.38
N VAL A 46 -3.69 -8.61 -3.39
CA VAL A 46 -3.56 -10.06 -3.21
C VAL A 46 -2.30 -10.40 -2.39
N LEU A 47 -1.16 -9.80 -2.71
CA LEU A 47 0.09 -10.02 -1.98
C LEU A 47 -0.06 -9.67 -0.49
N LEU A 48 -0.74 -8.58 -0.17
CA LEU A 48 -1.01 -8.15 1.21
C LEU A 48 -1.93 -9.10 1.97
N ILE A 49 -2.96 -9.63 1.31
CA ILE A 49 -3.85 -10.61 1.94
C ILE A 49 -3.12 -11.93 2.19
N VAL A 50 -2.26 -12.34 1.26
CA VAL A 50 -1.42 -13.53 1.41
C VAL A 50 -0.37 -13.32 2.51
N SER A 51 0.25 -12.14 2.59
CA SER A 51 1.23 -11.82 3.64
C SER A 51 0.58 -11.77 5.02
N ALA A 52 -0.65 -11.25 5.13
CA ALA A 52 -1.43 -11.23 6.36
C ALA A 52 -1.76 -12.64 6.89
N ARG A 53 -1.83 -13.65 6.01
CA ARG A 53 -2.02 -15.06 6.39
C ARG A 53 -0.70 -15.83 6.61
N SER A 54 0.43 -15.22 6.28
CA SER A 54 1.75 -15.83 6.37
C SER A 54 2.37 -15.67 7.76
N ARG A 55 3.55 -16.27 7.98
CA ARG A 55 4.28 -16.10 9.26
C ARG A 55 4.59 -14.62 9.49
N TYR A 56 4.61 -14.23 10.77
CA TYR A 56 4.83 -12.86 11.22
C TYR A 56 6.00 -12.13 10.54
N ARG A 57 7.13 -12.80 10.30
CA ARG A 57 8.30 -12.20 9.62
C ARG A 57 7.98 -11.75 8.19
N TYR A 58 7.16 -12.51 7.47
CA TYR A 58 6.75 -12.17 6.10
C TYR A 58 5.74 -11.02 6.07
N ALA A 59 4.82 -10.96 7.04
CA ALA A 59 3.89 -9.83 7.17
C ALA A 59 4.64 -8.51 7.44
N VAL A 60 5.62 -8.51 8.36
CA VAL A 60 6.43 -7.30 8.63
C VAL A 60 7.26 -6.89 7.41
N ALA A 61 7.85 -7.85 6.70
CA ALA A 61 8.61 -7.59 5.48
C ALA A 61 7.73 -7.02 4.35
N ALA A 62 6.53 -7.58 4.17
CA ALA A 62 5.55 -7.10 3.20
C ALA A 62 5.06 -5.69 3.53
N ALA A 63 4.66 -5.44 4.79
CA ALA A 63 4.26 -4.11 5.25
C ALA A 63 5.35 -3.05 5.01
N PHE A 64 6.62 -3.42 5.23
CA PHE A 64 7.75 -2.52 5.01
C PHE A 64 8.02 -2.28 3.52
N SER A 65 8.09 -3.33 2.70
CA SER A 65 8.38 -3.20 1.27
C SER A 65 7.28 -2.43 0.54
N LEU A 66 6.02 -2.72 0.85
CA LEU A 66 4.88 -1.99 0.30
C LEU A 66 4.75 -0.58 0.84
N GLY A 67 5.04 -0.37 2.12
CA GLY A 67 5.09 0.96 2.70
C GLY A 67 6.10 1.84 1.98
N LEU A 68 7.30 1.30 1.75
CA LEU A 68 8.36 2.01 1.04
C LEU A 68 8.00 2.24 -0.45
N LEU A 69 7.48 1.22 -1.13
CA LEU A 69 7.08 1.32 -2.53
C LEU A 69 5.96 2.36 -2.73
N CYS A 70 4.93 2.38 -1.89
CA CYS A 70 3.85 3.37 -1.96
C CYS A 70 4.35 4.79 -1.66
N THR A 71 5.26 4.94 -0.69
CA THR A 71 5.84 6.25 -0.35
C THR A 71 6.67 6.79 -1.52
N VAL A 72 7.53 5.96 -2.11
CA VAL A 72 8.36 6.33 -3.26
C VAL A 72 7.48 6.65 -4.46
N TRP A 73 6.46 5.82 -4.73
CA TRP A 73 5.55 6.03 -5.84
C TRP A 73 4.75 7.32 -5.69
N GLY A 74 4.17 7.57 -4.51
CA GLY A 74 3.42 8.80 -4.24
C GLY A 74 4.29 10.05 -4.33
N LEU A 75 5.50 10.03 -3.76
CA LEU A 75 6.46 11.13 -3.88
C LEU A 75 6.90 11.36 -5.33
N TRP A 76 7.17 10.29 -6.08
CA TRP A 76 7.55 10.41 -7.48
C TRP A 76 6.42 11.01 -8.32
N GLY A 77 5.17 10.61 -8.06
CA GLY A 77 3.98 11.20 -8.69
C GLY A 77 3.81 12.69 -8.39
N THR A 78 4.22 13.15 -7.20
CA THR A 78 4.21 14.59 -6.88
C THR A 78 5.32 15.39 -7.56
N ILE A 79 6.49 14.80 -7.78
CA ILE A 79 7.66 15.48 -8.35
C ILE A 79 7.62 15.46 -9.89
N SER A 80 7.14 14.37 -10.48
CA SER A 80 7.10 14.18 -11.94
C SER A 80 5.76 13.59 -12.39
N PRO A 81 4.69 14.39 -12.44
CA PRO A 81 3.35 13.93 -12.79
C PRO A 81 3.24 13.40 -14.23
N ALA A 82 4.16 13.76 -15.13
CA ALA A 82 4.15 13.33 -16.53
C ALA A 82 4.87 11.98 -16.79
N SER A 83 5.62 11.44 -15.83
CA SER A 83 6.45 10.24 -16.03
C SER A 83 5.91 8.98 -15.35
N VAL A 84 4.84 9.10 -14.56
CA VAL A 84 4.21 7.96 -13.87
C VAL A 84 3.06 7.44 -14.73
N PRO A 85 3.00 6.12 -15.01
CA PRO A 85 1.84 5.54 -15.67
C PRO A 85 0.62 5.65 -14.74
N GLY A 86 -0.31 6.54 -15.09
CA GLY A 86 -1.48 6.85 -14.26
C GLY A 86 -1.86 8.32 -14.20
N SER A 87 -3.10 8.63 -13.83
CA SER A 87 -3.50 10.01 -13.55
C SER A 87 -2.76 10.48 -12.29
N ALA A 88 -1.91 11.51 -12.40
CA ALA A 88 -1.18 12.07 -11.27
C ALA A 88 -2.08 12.95 -10.39
N ASP A 89 -3.27 12.46 -10.06
CA ASP A 89 -4.20 13.21 -9.22
C ASP A 89 -3.60 13.36 -7.81
N PRO A 90 -3.63 14.59 -7.26
CA PRO A 90 -2.97 14.89 -5.98
C PRO A 90 -3.55 14.04 -4.83
N LEU A 91 -4.82 13.65 -4.94
CA LEU A 91 -5.50 12.80 -3.96
C LEU A 91 -4.93 11.38 -3.97
N GLU A 92 -4.73 10.80 -5.14
CA GLU A 92 -4.17 9.46 -5.29
C GLU A 92 -2.74 9.39 -4.74
N ASN A 93 -1.91 10.39 -5.05
CA ASN A 93 -0.57 10.49 -4.48
C ASN A 93 -0.59 10.67 -2.96
N ALA A 94 -1.51 11.46 -2.42
CA ALA A 94 -1.68 11.62 -0.97
C ALA A 94 -2.06 10.30 -0.30
N VAL A 95 -2.99 9.53 -0.87
CA VAL A 95 -3.37 8.20 -0.35
C VAL A 95 -2.17 7.26 -0.36
N ARG A 96 -1.41 7.20 -1.46
CA ARG A 96 -0.19 6.39 -1.55
C ARG A 96 0.85 6.76 -0.50
N VAL A 97 1.07 8.05 -0.25
CA VAL A 97 2.01 8.52 0.79
C VAL A 97 1.53 8.18 2.19
N VAL A 98 0.23 8.37 2.49
CA VAL A 98 -0.34 8.05 3.81
C VAL A 98 -0.28 6.56 4.10
N LEU A 99 -0.70 5.72 3.14
CA LEU A 99 -0.60 4.27 3.27
C LEU A 99 0.88 3.85 3.39
N GLY A 100 1.75 4.44 2.57
CA GLY A 100 3.18 4.22 2.59
C GLY A 100 3.82 4.48 3.96
N ALA A 101 3.57 5.67 4.52
CA ALA A 101 4.07 6.08 5.82
C ALA A 101 3.52 5.19 6.95
N TRP A 102 2.25 4.77 6.86
CA TRP A 102 1.64 3.86 7.81
C TRP A 102 2.31 2.47 7.77
N GLY A 103 2.56 1.92 6.59
CA GLY A 103 3.29 0.66 6.42
C GLY A 103 4.66 0.70 7.10
N VAL A 104 5.46 1.72 6.81
CA VAL A 104 6.78 1.91 7.42
C VAL A 104 6.70 2.05 8.95
N TYR A 105 5.73 2.84 9.45
CA TYR A 105 5.54 3.06 10.87
C TYR A 105 5.19 1.75 11.61
N THR A 106 4.27 0.95 11.07
CA THR A 106 3.85 -0.32 11.70
C THR A 106 4.98 -1.33 11.72
N SER A 107 5.76 -1.44 10.64
CA SER A 107 6.95 -2.28 10.60
C SER A 107 8.00 -1.85 11.62
N ALA A 108 8.25 -0.54 11.75
CA ALA A 108 9.18 -0.01 12.74
C ALA A 108 8.74 -0.29 14.19
N GLN A 109 7.44 -0.15 14.47
CA GLN A 109 6.87 -0.46 15.79
C GLN A 109 6.99 -1.95 16.12
N ASP A 110 6.66 -2.82 15.16
CA ASP A 110 6.73 -4.28 15.32
C ASP A 110 8.18 -4.76 15.52
N ILE A 111 9.15 -4.19 14.80
CA ILE A 111 10.58 -4.46 15.02
C ILE A 111 11.04 -4.00 16.41
N ARG A 112 10.61 -2.81 16.86
CA ARG A 112 10.93 -2.29 18.21
C ARG A 112 10.32 -3.16 19.31
N ALA A 113 9.11 -3.68 19.11
CA ALA A 113 8.47 -4.59 20.06
C ALA A 113 9.26 -5.90 20.17
N TRP A 114 9.69 -6.48 19.04
CA TRP A 114 10.54 -7.68 19.02
C TRP A 114 11.87 -7.49 19.76
N ARG A 115 12.54 -6.35 19.56
CA ARG A 115 13.80 -6.05 20.26
C ARG A 115 13.63 -5.90 21.77
N ARG A 116 12.46 -5.48 22.25
CA ARG A 116 12.17 -5.38 23.69
C ARG A 116 11.93 -6.76 24.30
N LEU A 117 11.17 -7.62 23.62
CA LEU A 117 10.88 -8.98 24.06
C LEU A 117 12.11 -9.90 24.02
N GLY A 118 13.05 -9.69 23.09
CA GLY A 118 14.29 -10.47 23.03
C GLY A 118 15.37 -10.06 24.04
N ARG A 119 15.11 -9.06 24.90
CA ARG A 119 16.04 -8.58 25.95
C ARG A 119 15.57 -8.90 27.37
N SER A 120 14.38 -9.48 27.54
CA SER A 120 13.88 -10.01 28.82
C SER A 120 14.12 -11.50 28.89
#